data_AF-A0A3M1ZET6-F1
#
_entry.id   AF-A0A3M1ZET6-F1
#
_cell.length_a   1.000
_cell.length_b   1.000
_cell.length_c   1.000
_cell.angle_alpha   90.00
_cell.angle_beta   90.00
_cell.angle_gamma   90.00
#
_symmetry.space_group_name_H-M   'P 1'
#
loop_
_entity.id
_entity.type
_entity.pdbx_description
1 polymer ?
#
loop_
_entity_poly.entity_id
_entity_poly.type
_entity_poly.pdbx_seq_one_letter_code
_entity_poly.pdbx_strand_id
1 'polypeptide(L)'
;EHFGDYEAFHLHQTAWDGMAVVIGRFRYQGMPFEIFGQPKPVHQQNAYKHMVIEHRLLQLGGEEAKRAIRALKEQGYKTEPAFARYFQLEGDPYQTLLALAELDDDALYTALAGVL
;
A
#
# COMPACT_ATOMS: atom_id res chain seq x y z
N GLU A 1 10.73 -28.09 -3.95
CA GLU A 1 11.75 -27.01 -4.02
C GLU A 1 11.56 -26.08 -2.83
N HIS A 2 12.65 -25.64 -2.20
CA HIS A 2 12.61 -24.71 -1.08
C HIS A 2 13.08 -23.33 -1.56
N PHE A 3 12.47 -22.25 -1.05
CA PHE A 3 12.88 -20.89 -1.43
C PHE A 3 14.32 -20.53 -0.99
N GLY A 4 14.90 -21.29 -0.07
CA GLY A 4 16.26 -21.09 0.45
C GLY A 4 17.36 -21.26 -0.59
N ASP A 5 17.07 -21.93 -1.70
CA ASP A 5 18.04 -22.22 -2.75
C ASP A 5 18.11 -21.12 -3.82
N TYR A 6 17.26 -20.09 -3.73
CA TYR A 6 17.26 -18.97 -4.68
C TYR A 6 18.38 -17.97 -4.42
N GLU A 7 18.80 -17.29 -5.49
CA GLU A 7 19.82 -16.24 -5.44
C GLU A 7 19.43 -15.16 -4.42
N ALA A 8 20.40 -14.70 -3.64
CA ALA A 8 20.23 -13.66 -2.62
C ALA A 8 19.14 -13.99 -1.59
N PHE A 9 18.87 -15.28 -1.35
CA PHE A 9 17.97 -15.68 -0.27
C PHE A 9 18.46 -15.16 1.08
N HIS A 10 17.58 -14.49 1.81
CA HIS A 10 17.83 -14.00 3.15
C HIS A 10 16.54 -13.97 3.95
N LEU A 11 16.55 -14.58 5.12
CA LEU A 11 15.45 -14.57 6.07
C LEU A 11 15.91 -13.91 7.35
N HIS A 12 15.14 -12.94 7.85
CA HIS A 12 15.39 -12.36 9.17
C HIS A 12 14.10 -12.08 9.91
N GLN A 13 14.23 -11.97 11.23
CA GLN A 13 13.17 -11.62 12.14
C GLN A 13 13.42 -10.24 12.72
N THR A 14 12.35 -9.48 12.90
CA THR A 14 12.34 -8.16 13.54
C THR A 14 11.06 -8.01 14.36
N ALA A 15 10.90 -6.88 15.04
CA ALA A 15 9.66 -6.51 15.70
C ALA A 15 9.13 -5.22 15.10
N TRP A 16 7.84 -5.19 14.79
CA TRP A 16 7.13 -3.99 14.37
C TRP A 16 5.88 -3.84 15.22
N ASP A 17 5.75 -2.70 15.91
CA ASP A 17 4.62 -2.41 16.80
C ASP A 17 4.42 -3.51 17.87
N GLY A 18 5.53 -3.95 18.47
CA GLY A 18 5.55 -5.02 19.47
C GLY A 18 5.28 -6.44 18.95
N MET A 19 5.01 -6.61 17.65
CA MET A 19 4.70 -7.90 17.04
C MET A 19 5.90 -8.46 16.28
N ALA A 20 6.12 -9.77 16.40
CA ALA A 20 7.16 -10.47 15.63
C ALA A 20 6.85 -10.39 14.12
N VAL A 21 7.85 -10.01 13.35
CA VAL A 21 7.80 -9.92 11.89
C VAL A 21 8.91 -10.78 11.30
N VAL A 22 8.58 -11.53 10.26
CA VAL A 22 9.53 -12.28 9.44
C VAL A 22 9.59 -11.63 8.06
N ILE A 23 10.78 -11.36 7.57
CA ILE A 23 10.98 -10.85 6.21
C ILE A 23 11.92 -11.80 5.48
N GLY A 24 11.39 -12.43 4.43
CA GLY A 24 12.13 -13.26 3.49
C GLY A 24 12.39 -12.50 2.19
N ARG A 25 13.62 -12.51 1.70
CA ARG A 25 14.02 -11.93 0.42
C ARG A 25 14.69 -13.00 -0.42
N PHE A 26 14.52 -12.94 -1.73
CA PHE A 26 15.24 -13.75 -2.70
C PHE A 26 15.07 -13.14 -4.10
N ARG A 27 15.84 -13.61 -5.09
CA ARG A 27 15.66 -13.28 -6.50
C ARG A 27 15.23 -14.51 -7.26
N TYR A 28 14.23 -14.35 -8.12
CA TYR A 28 13.77 -15.38 -9.04
C TYR A 28 13.70 -14.82 -10.45
N GLN A 29 14.40 -15.47 -11.40
CA GLN A 29 14.51 -15.01 -12.80
C GLN A 29 14.94 -13.54 -12.91
N GLY A 30 15.87 -13.11 -12.06
CA GLY A 30 16.36 -11.72 -12.03
C GLY A 30 15.43 -10.72 -11.32
N MET A 31 14.21 -11.11 -10.94
CA MET A 31 13.27 -10.27 -10.21
C MET A 31 13.43 -10.44 -8.69
N PRO A 32 13.56 -9.35 -7.91
CA PRO A 32 13.58 -9.42 -6.46
C PRO A 32 12.18 -9.68 -5.89
N PHE A 33 12.10 -10.57 -4.92
CA PHE A 33 10.92 -10.84 -4.11
C PHE A 33 11.22 -10.52 -2.65
N GLU A 34 10.23 -9.92 -1.98
CA GLU A 34 10.21 -9.73 -0.54
C GLU A 34 8.86 -10.22 -0.01
N ILE A 35 8.90 -11.11 0.99
CA ILE A 35 7.73 -11.67 1.67
C ILE A 35 7.76 -11.16 3.10
N PHE A 36 6.72 -10.42 3.47
CA PHE A 36 6.50 -9.94 4.83
C PHE A 36 5.49 -10.85 5.54
N GLY A 37 5.83 -11.31 6.74
CA GLY A 37 4.96 -12.13 7.57
C GLY A 37 4.83 -11.54 8.97
N GLN A 38 3.60 -11.45 9.46
CA GLN A 38 3.26 -11.04 10.83
C GLN A 38 2.13 -11.95 11.33
N PRO A 39 2.02 -12.25 12.65
CA PRO A 39 0.90 -13.01 13.21
C PRO A 39 -0.37 -12.16 13.30
N LYS A 40 -0.79 -11.60 12.16
CA LYS A 40 -1.97 -10.74 12.00
C LYS A 40 -2.75 -11.21 10.77
N PRO A 41 -4.08 -11.39 10.85
CA PRO A 41 -4.89 -11.73 9.69
C PRO A 41 -4.65 -10.75 8.55
N VAL A 42 -4.57 -11.24 7.30
CA VAL A 42 -4.22 -10.44 6.11
C VAL A 42 -5.07 -9.17 6.01
N HIS A 43 -6.38 -9.30 6.22
CA HIS A 43 -7.32 -8.17 6.13
C HIS A 43 -7.08 -7.06 7.16
N GLN A 44 -6.33 -7.33 8.22
CA GLN A 44 -5.98 -6.35 9.25
C GLN A 44 -4.57 -5.79 9.07
N GLN A 45 -3.76 -6.36 8.17
CA GLN A 45 -2.41 -5.85 7.89
C GLN A 45 -2.47 -4.54 7.11
N ASN A 46 -1.60 -3.60 7.44
CA ASN A 46 -1.63 -2.26 6.85
C ASN A 46 -1.42 -2.28 5.33
N ALA A 47 -0.54 -3.14 4.82
CA ALA A 47 -0.34 -3.30 3.37
C ALA A 47 -1.63 -3.70 2.64
N TYR A 48 -2.43 -4.60 3.23
CA TYR A 48 -3.72 -4.97 2.68
C TYR A 48 -4.73 -3.82 2.75
N LYS A 49 -4.80 -3.12 3.90
CA LYS A 49 -5.68 -1.95 4.06
C LYS A 49 -5.38 -0.86 3.02
N HIS A 50 -4.10 -0.55 2.81
CA HIS A 50 -3.64 0.37 1.77
C HIS A 50 -4.08 -0.07 0.37
N MET A 51 -3.84 -1.33 0.00
CA MET A 51 -4.26 -1.85 -1.29
C MET A 51 -5.79 -1.70 -1.52
N VAL A 52 -6.60 -1.95 -0.48
CA VAL A 52 -8.06 -1.81 -0.58
C VAL A 52 -8.48 -0.35 -0.72
N ILE A 53 -7.97 0.57 0.10
CA ILE A 53 -8.35 1.99 0.00
C ILE A 53 -7.87 2.61 -1.30
N GLU A 54 -6.65 2.30 -1.75
CA GLU A 54 -6.14 2.75 -3.05
C GLU A 54 -7.05 2.28 -4.18
N HIS A 55 -7.51 1.03 -4.15
CA HIS A 55 -8.46 0.52 -5.12
C HIS A 55 -9.78 1.29 -5.10
N ARG A 56 -10.38 1.50 -3.91
CA ARG A 56 -11.64 2.25 -3.74
C ARG A 56 -11.51 3.68 -4.27
N LEU A 57 -10.42 4.36 -3.95
CA LEU A 57 -10.11 5.70 -4.44
C LEU A 57 -9.99 5.75 -5.97
N LEU A 58 -9.37 4.74 -6.60
CA LEU A 58 -9.30 4.65 -8.06
C LEU A 58 -10.66 4.36 -8.71
N GLN A 59 -11.58 3.69 -8.02
CA GLN A 59 -12.96 3.52 -8.49
C GLN A 59 -13.72 4.84 -8.41
N LEU A 60 -13.61 5.56 -7.29
CA LEU A 60 -14.26 6.85 -7.09
C LEU A 60 -13.75 7.93 -8.05
N GLY A 61 -12.43 8.07 -8.21
CA GLY A 61 -11.82 9.08 -9.08
C GLY A 61 -11.74 8.71 -10.57
N GLY A 62 -12.16 7.49 -10.93
CA GLY A 62 -12.25 7.04 -12.33
C GLY A 62 -10.94 7.05 -13.11
N GLU A 63 -11.06 7.12 -14.45
CA GLU A 63 -9.90 7.07 -15.35
C GLU A 63 -8.98 8.30 -15.25
N GLU A 64 -9.51 9.45 -14.85
CA GLU A 64 -8.70 10.64 -14.63
C GLU A 64 -7.74 10.45 -13.46
N ALA A 65 -8.24 9.98 -12.31
CA ALA A 65 -7.39 9.66 -11.16
C ALA A 65 -6.34 8.61 -11.50
N LYS A 66 -6.71 7.54 -12.21
CA LYS A 66 -5.76 6.50 -12.65
C LYS A 66 -4.64 7.08 -13.49
N ARG A 67 -4.95 7.95 -14.46
CA ARG A 67 -3.93 8.59 -15.31
C ARG A 67 -3.04 9.54 -14.52
N ALA A 68 -3.61 10.40 -13.69
CA ALA A 68 -2.87 11.38 -12.91
C ALA A 68 -1.95 10.70 -11.88
N ILE A 69 -2.44 9.68 -11.16
CA ILE A 69 -1.64 8.93 -10.18
C ILE A 69 -0.51 8.16 -10.88
N ARG A 70 -0.74 7.57 -12.06
CA ARG A 70 0.35 6.96 -12.85
C ARG A 70 1.41 7.98 -13.24
N ALA A 71 1.02 9.15 -13.74
CA ALA A 71 1.95 10.22 -14.09
C ALA A 71 2.77 10.70 -12.88
N LEU A 72 2.16 10.80 -11.69
CA LEU A 72 2.87 11.11 -10.46
C LEU A 72 3.89 10.02 -10.10
N LYS A 73 3.52 8.74 -10.23
CA LYS A 73 4.44 7.62 -9.97
C LYS A 73 5.61 7.60 -10.95
N GLU A 74 5.37 7.92 -12.22
CA GLU A 74 6.42 8.07 -13.25
C GLU A 74 7.38 9.22 -12.95
N GLN A 75 6.91 10.26 -12.24
CA GLN A 75 7.75 11.36 -11.73
C GLN A 75 8.53 11.00 -10.45
N GLY A 76 8.41 9.77 -9.97
CA GLY A 76 9.14 9.27 -8.79
C GLY A 76 8.36 9.38 -7.47
N TYR A 77 7.09 9.78 -7.49
CA TYR A 77 6.26 9.70 -6.28
C TYR A 77 6.04 8.23 -5.91
N LYS A 78 6.19 7.91 -4.61
CA LYS A 78 5.72 6.65 -4.06
C LYS A 78 4.20 6.59 -4.14
N THR A 79 3.63 5.39 -3.99
CA THR A 79 2.20 5.15 -4.15
C THR A 79 1.37 6.04 -3.22
N GLU A 80 1.56 5.94 -1.91
CA GLU A 80 0.74 6.66 -0.92
C GLU A 80 0.83 8.20 -1.11
N PRO A 81 2.03 8.81 -1.28
CA PRO A 81 2.15 10.23 -1.61
C PRO A 81 1.47 10.64 -2.93
N ALA A 82 1.47 9.78 -3.96
CA ALA A 82 0.80 10.09 -5.22
C ALA A 82 -0.72 10.16 -5.04
N PHE A 83 -1.31 9.25 -4.26
CA PHE A 83 -2.72 9.30 -3.89
C PHE A 83 -3.05 10.53 -3.05
N ALA A 84 -2.28 10.78 -1.99
CA ALA A 84 -2.49 11.95 -1.15
C ALA A 84 -2.40 13.26 -1.93
N ARG A 85 -1.45 13.37 -2.87
CA ARG A 85 -1.32 14.55 -3.73
C ARG A 85 -2.52 14.73 -4.67
N TYR A 86 -3.00 13.67 -5.31
CA TYR A 86 -4.14 13.78 -6.23
C TYR A 86 -5.43 14.14 -5.50
N PHE A 87 -5.73 13.44 -4.39
CA PHE A 87 -6.93 13.66 -3.59
C PHE A 87 -6.81 14.82 -2.59
N GLN A 88 -5.72 15.61 -2.67
CA GLN A 88 -5.45 16.75 -1.79
C GLN A 88 -5.55 16.40 -0.29
N LEU A 89 -5.10 15.20 0.08
CA LEU A 89 -5.12 14.71 1.45
C LEU A 89 -4.03 15.38 2.27
N GLU A 90 -4.42 15.89 3.43
CA GLU A 90 -3.50 16.52 4.39
C GLU A 90 -2.85 15.48 5.32
N GLY A 91 -1.73 15.88 5.93
CA GLY A 91 -1.01 15.06 6.91
C GLY A 91 -0.06 14.05 6.28
N ASP A 92 0.24 12.99 7.04
CA ASP A 92 1.10 11.90 6.59
C ASP A 92 0.33 10.98 5.61
N PRO A 93 0.76 10.82 4.35
CA PRO A 93 0.02 10.05 3.35
C PRO A 93 -0.28 8.62 3.76
N TYR A 94 0.63 8.00 4.51
CA TYR A 94 0.48 6.62 4.96
C TYR A 94 -0.63 6.52 6.02
N GLN A 95 -0.58 7.35 7.07
CA GLN A 95 -1.62 7.37 8.10
C GLN A 95 -2.97 7.82 7.56
N THR A 96 -3.00 8.85 6.71
CA THR A 96 -4.26 9.39 6.17
C THR A 96 -4.98 8.37 5.30
N LEU A 97 -4.28 7.62 4.45
CA LEU A 97 -4.91 6.55 3.67
C LEU A 97 -5.42 5.41 4.57
N LEU A 98 -4.71 5.05 5.63
CA LEU A 98 -5.21 4.06 6.59
C LEU A 98 -6.47 4.53 7.30
N ALA A 99 -6.57 5.81 7.67
CA ALA A 99 -7.77 6.37 8.28
C ALA A 99 -8.97 6.30 7.31
N LEU A 100 -8.76 6.62 6.03
CA LEU A 100 -9.80 6.51 5.00
C LEU A 100 -10.24 5.05 4.76
N ALA A 101 -9.35 4.07 4.97
CA ALA A 101 -9.68 2.66 4.80
C ALA A 101 -10.75 2.16 5.80
N GLU A 102 -10.93 2.84 6.93
CA GLU A 102 -11.94 2.51 7.94
C GLU A 102 -13.33 3.12 7.65
N LEU A 103 -13.43 4.01 6.66
CA LEU A 103 -14.71 4.63 6.25
C LEU A 103 -15.51 3.71 5.33
N ASP A 104 -16.83 3.75 5.44
CA ASP A 104 -17.73 3.23 4.39
C ASP A 104 -17.72 4.13 3.14
N ASP A 105 -18.38 3.70 2.06
CA ASP A 105 -18.32 4.42 0.79
C ASP A 105 -19.02 5.78 0.84
N ASP A 106 -20.08 5.95 1.64
CA ASP A 106 -20.81 7.22 1.78
C ASP A 106 -19.96 8.26 2.53
N ALA A 107 -19.33 7.86 3.62
CA ALA A 107 -18.42 8.70 4.39
C ALA A 107 -17.16 9.02 3.57
N LEU A 108 -16.64 8.06 2.81
CA LEU A 108 -15.49 8.27 1.92
C LEU A 108 -15.82 9.27 0.81
N TYR A 109 -16.98 9.15 0.17
CA TYR A 109 -17.45 10.11 -0.83
C TYR A 109 -17.59 11.52 -0.23
N THR A 110 -18.21 11.62 0.95
CA THR A 110 -18.36 12.89 1.66
C THR A 110 -17.01 13.54 1.97
N ALA A 111 -16.03 12.76 2.43
CA ALA A 111 -14.69 13.24 2.74
C ALA A 111 -13.94 13.76 1.49
N LEU A 112 -14.29 13.29 0.30
CA LEU A 112 -13.58 13.58 -0.95
C LEU A 112 -14.37 14.46 -1.92
N ALA A 113 -15.58 14.90 -1.56
CA ALA A 113 -16.50 15.61 -2.43
C ALA A 113 -15.95 16.94 -3.00
N GLY A 114 -14.90 17.52 -2.39
CA GLY A 114 -14.24 18.72 -2.91
C GLY A 114 -13.16 18.44 -3.98
N VAL A 115 -12.84 17.17 -4.23
CA VAL A 115 -11.74 16.75 -5.11
C VAL A 115 -12.18 15.69 -6.14
N LEU A 116 -13.31 15.00 -5.91
CA LEU A 116 -13.99 14.15 -6.89
C LEU A 116 -14.80 15.00 -7.88
#